data_AF-A0A921SSZ6-F1
#
_entry.id   AF-A0A921SSZ6-F1
#
_cell.length_a   1.000
_cell.length_b   1.000
_cell.length_c   1.000
_cell.angle_alpha   90.00
_cell.angle_beta   90.00
_cell.angle_gamma   90.00
#
_symmetry.space_group_name_H-M   'P 1'
#
loop_
_entity.id
_entity.type
_entity.pdbx_description
1 polymer ?
#
loop_
_entity_poly.entity_id
_entity_poly.type
_entity_poly.pdbx_seq_one_letter_code
_entity_poly.pdbx_strand_id
1 'polypeptide(L)'
;MIDEKEKTASDPLDTKECVPLHHVGAGGAEGESAAAPLLFRGAPICWATAQQTRRVVEKNAVGPDTISERPGRKVNLIAYNGQTYQKERFYQAVF
;
A
#
# COMPACT_ATOMS: atom_id res chain seq x y z
N MET A 1 -17.52 -3.47 -57.85
CA MET A 1 -16.06 -3.66 -57.98
C MET A 1 -15.51 -2.52 -58.80
N ILE A 2 -15.05 -1.45 -58.13
CA ILE A 2 -14.04 -0.50 -58.62
C ILE A 2 -13.35 0.04 -57.36
N ASP A 3 -12.05 0.21 -57.49
CA ASP A 3 -11.01 0.39 -56.49
C ASP A 3 -10.74 1.87 -56.13
N GLU A 4 -9.88 2.04 -55.14
CA GLU A 4 -8.96 3.15 -54.88
C GLU A 4 -9.40 4.52 -54.30
N LYS A 5 -8.80 4.78 -53.12
CA LYS A 5 -8.02 5.97 -52.70
C LYS A 5 -8.68 7.35 -52.60
N GLU A 6 -8.65 7.86 -51.36
CA GLU A 6 -8.33 9.26 -51.04
C GLU A 6 -7.65 9.25 -49.65
N LYS A 7 -6.32 9.37 -49.53
CA LYS A 7 -5.48 10.58 -49.47
C LYS A 7 -5.94 11.57 -48.38
N THR A 8 -5.10 11.78 -47.35
CA THR A 8 -4.49 13.08 -46.97
C THR A 8 -4.12 13.12 -45.48
N ALA A 9 -2.97 13.76 -45.23
CA ALA A 9 -2.49 14.35 -43.98
C ALA A 9 -1.99 13.43 -42.86
N SER A 10 -0.66 13.31 -42.84
CA SER A 10 0.13 13.22 -41.61
C SER A 10 -0.26 14.33 -40.61
N ASP A 11 -0.45 13.96 -39.34
CA ASP A 11 -0.17 14.84 -38.21
C ASP A 11 0.21 13.96 -36.99
N PRO A 12 1.36 14.20 -36.31
CA PRO A 12 1.86 13.31 -35.27
C PRO A 12 1.35 13.77 -33.90
N LEU A 13 0.48 12.99 -33.25
CA LEU A 13 0.05 13.28 -31.88
C LEU A 13 0.82 12.43 -30.87
N ASP A 14 1.91 13.03 -30.42
CA ASP A 14 2.26 13.25 -29.02
C ASP A 14 2.07 12.05 -28.07
N THR A 15 3.20 11.42 -27.79
CA THR A 15 3.51 10.63 -26.61
C THR A 15 2.84 11.14 -25.35
N LYS A 16 1.70 10.55 -24.99
CA LYS A 16 1.27 10.46 -23.59
C LYS A 16 1.00 9.01 -23.29
N GLU A 17 2.07 8.36 -22.83
CA GLU A 17 2.04 7.04 -22.22
C GLU A 17 0.92 7.03 -21.18
N CYS A 18 -0.17 6.35 -21.53
CA CYS A 18 -1.25 6.02 -20.63
C CYS A 18 -0.67 5.02 -19.63
N VAL A 19 -0.21 5.51 -18.47
CA VAL A 19 0.22 4.65 -17.38
C VAL A 19 -1.02 3.95 -16.84
N PRO A 20 -1.17 2.62 -16.97
CA PRO A 20 -2.34 1.94 -16.46
C PRO A 20 -2.28 1.94 -14.94
N LEU A 21 -3.27 2.53 -14.29
CA LEU A 21 -3.47 2.40 -12.84
C LEU A 21 -3.87 0.95 -12.54
N HIS A 22 -2.88 0.11 -12.24
CA HIS A 22 -3.11 -1.27 -11.83
C HIS A 22 -3.77 -1.30 -10.44
N HIS A 23 -4.92 -1.94 -10.44
CA HIS A 23 -5.82 -2.23 -9.34
C HIS A 23 -5.18 -3.32 -8.48
N VAL A 24 -4.52 -2.95 -7.39
CA VAL A 24 -3.97 -3.94 -6.44
C VAL A 24 -5.09 -4.41 -5.51
N GLY A 25 -5.83 -5.42 -5.98
CA GLY A 25 -6.65 -6.30 -5.18
C GLY A 25 -6.00 -7.68 -5.09
N ALA A 26 -5.72 -8.10 -3.85
CA ALA A 26 -5.58 -9.47 -3.37
C ALA A 26 -4.67 -10.47 -4.13
N GLY A 27 -3.54 -10.80 -3.47
CA GLY A 27 -3.07 -12.19 -3.31
C GLY A 27 -2.56 -12.92 -4.55
N GLY A 28 -1.24 -12.94 -4.71
CA GLY A 28 -0.56 -13.88 -5.61
C GLY A 28 0.94 -13.69 -5.48
N ALA A 29 1.63 -14.64 -4.85
CA ALA A 29 3.08 -14.68 -4.81
C ALA A 29 3.59 -15.06 -6.19
N GLU A 30 4.07 -14.08 -6.95
CA GLU A 30 4.84 -14.32 -8.17
C GLU A 30 6.00 -13.33 -8.18
N GLY A 31 7.20 -13.83 -8.43
CA GLY A 31 8.47 -13.17 -8.14
C GLY A 31 8.61 -11.81 -8.80
N GLU A 32 8.22 -10.75 -8.08
CA GLU A 32 8.71 -9.40 -8.32
C GLU A 32 10.22 -9.44 -8.10
N SER A 33 10.98 -9.21 -9.17
CA SER A 33 12.39 -8.84 -9.04
C SER A 33 12.45 -7.73 -8.00
N ALA A 34 13.03 -8.03 -6.84
CA ALA A 34 12.95 -7.15 -5.68
C ALA A 34 13.52 -5.78 -6.08
N ALA A 35 12.65 -4.77 -6.11
CA ALA A 35 13.08 -3.41 -6.36
C ALA A 35 14.19 -3.04 -5.36
N ALA A 36 15.17 -2.26 -5.81
CA ALA A 36 16.26 -1.83 -4.94
C ALA A 36 15.67 -1.20 -3.65
N PRO A 37 16.16 -1.57 -2.46
CA PRO A 37 15.62 -1.06 -1.21
C PRO A 37 15.62 0.47 -1.20
N LEU A 38 14.50 1.06 -0.79
CA LEU A 38 14.45 2.50 -0.56
C LEU A 38 15.39 2.83 0.59
N LEU A 39 16.22 3.87 0.42
CA LEU A 39 17.17 4.31 1.42
C LEU A 39 16.80 5.70 1.93
N PHE A 40 16.87 5.88 3.24
CA PHE A 40 16.82 7.18 3.90
C PHE A 40 18.10 7.37 4.72
N ARG A 41 18.88 8.41 4.40
CA ARG A 41 20.21 8.67 4.99
C ARG A 41 21.15 7.45 4.92
N GLY A 42 21.12 6.72 3.81
CA GLY A 42 21.97 5.55 3.56
C GLY A 42 21.52 4.24 4.23
N ALA A 43 20.42 4.24 4.98
CA ALA A 43 19.86 3.04 5.60
C ALA A 43 18.49 2.66 4.99
N PRO A 44 18.15 1.37 4.90
CA PRO A 44 16.86 0.93 4.37
C PRO A 44 15.67 1.51 5.13
N ILE A 45 14.65 1.93 4.37
CA ILE A 45 13.37 2.39 4.87
C ILE A 45 12.24 1.67 4.11
N CYS A 46 11.20 1.23 4.81
CA CYS A 46 10.03 0.65 4.17
C CYS A 46 8.75 0.90 4.96
N TRP A 47 7.61 0.71 4.29
CA TRP A 47 6.32 0.65 4.96
C TRP A 47 6.15 -0.70 5.64
N ALA A 48 5.69 -0.66 6.89
CA ALA A 48 5.27 -1.83 7.64
C ALA A 48 3.78 -1.67 8.01
N THR A 49 3.10 -2.78 8.25
CA THR A 49 1.72 -2.74 8.74
C THR A 49 1.56 -3.62 9.95
N ALA A 50 0.89 -3.11 10.98
CA ALA A 50 0.54 -3.89 12.17
C ALA A 50 -0.98 -3.96 12.32
N GLN A 51 -1.46 -5.11 12.79
CA GLN A 51 -2.86 -5.30 13.14
C GLN A 51 -3.05 -4.94 14.60
N GLN A 52 -3.77 -3.86 14.89
CA GLN A 52 -4.15 -3.56 16.26
C GLN A 52 -5.21 -4.56 16.72
N THR A 53 -5.18 -4.98 17.97
CA THR A 53 -6.27 -5.74 18.61
C THR A 53 -7.17 -4.79 19.39
N ARG A 54 -8.47 -5.09 19.42
CA ARG A 54 -9.42 -4.39 20.29
C ARG A 54 -10.09 -5.40 21.21
N ARG A 55 -10.31 -4.99 22.46
CA ARG A 55 -11.08 -5.75 23.43
C ARG A 55 -12.55 -5.43 23.27
N VAL A 56 -13.37 -6.47 23.15
CA VAL A 56 -14.82 -6.38 23.10
C VAL A 56 -15.36 -7.05 24.35
N VAL A 57 -16.13 -6.30 25.13
CA VAL A 57 -16.83 -6.80 26.30
C VAL A 57 -18.27 -7.08 25.89
N GLU A 58 -18.66 -8.34 25.97
CA GLU A 58 -20.03 -8.78 25.77
C GLU A 58 -20.69 -8.90 27.14
N LYS A 59 -21.68 -8.03 27.37
CA LYS A 59 -22.34 -7.93 28.67
C LYS A 59 -23.31 -9.08 28.87
N ASN A 60 -23.20 -9.78 29.99
CA ASN A 60 -24.12 -10.83 30.37
C ASN A 60 -25.05 -10.34 31.48
N ALA A 61 -26.36 -10.60 31.34
CA ALA A 61 -27.36 -10.12 32.30
C ALA A 61 -27.47 -11.00 33.56
N VAL A 62 -27.02 -12.25 33.47
CA VAL A 62 -27.24 -13.30 34.51
C VAL A 62 -25.91 -13.90 35.01
N GLY A 63 -24.78 -13.48 34.44
CA GLY A 63 -23.45 -14.04 34.74
C GLY A 63 -22.33 -13.06 34.41
N PRO A 64 -21.05 -13.48 34.57
CA PRO A 64 -19.91 -12.60 34.29
C PRO A 64 -19.82 -12.25 32.80
N ASP A 65 -19.39 -11.03 32.50
CA ASP A 65 -19.17 -10.54 31.14
C ASP A 65 -18.06 -11.32 30.44
N THR A 66 -18.21 -11.53 29.14
CA THR A 66 -17.21 -12.18 28.31
C THR A 66 -16.32 -11.12 27.65
N ILE A 67 -15.00 -11.23 27.82
CA ILE A 67 -14.03 -10.36 27.15
C ILE A 67 -13.36 -11.15 26.02
N SER A 68 -13.49 -10.65 24.79
CA SER A 68 -12.82 -11.23 23.61
C SER A 68 -11.86 -10.22 22.99
N GLU A 69 -10.72 -10.72 22.49
CA GLU A 69 -9.84 -9.94 21.63
C GLU A 69 -10.25 -10.15 20.17
N ARG A 70 -10.52 -9.05 19.48
CA ARG A 70 -10.88 -9.07 18.06
C ARG A 70 -9.87 -8.25 17.26
N PRO A 71 -9.67 -8.58 15.97
CA PRO A 71 -8.95 -7.69 15.06
C PRO A 71 -9.57 -6.28 15.11
N GLY A 72 -8.73 -5.32 15.42
CA GLY A 72 -9.02 -3.89 15.38
C GLY A 72 -8.64 -3.28 14.03
N ARG A 73 -8.12 -2.06 14.06
CA ARG A 73 -7.65 -1.36 12.85
C ARG A 73 -6.27 -1.85 12.41
N LYS A 74 -6.04 -1.84 11.10
CA LYS A 74 -4.70 -1.93 10.52
C LYS A 74 -4.03 -0.57 10.63
N VAL A 75 -2.78 -0.53 11.11
CA VAL A 75 -1.98 0.68 11.19
C VAL A 75 -0.78 0.59 10.26
N ASN A 76 -0.50 1.69 9.56
CA ASN A 76 0.69 1.83 8.73
C ASN A 76 1.81 2.43 9.59
N LEU A 77 2.98 1.82 9.52
CA LEU A 77 4.18 2.16 10.27
C LEU A 77 5.35 2.34 9.29
N ILE A 78 6.37 3.06 9.72
CA ILE A 78 7.63 3.20 8.99
C ILE A 78 8.66 2.32 9.69
N ALA A 79 9.22 1.34 8.98
CA ALA A 79 10.33 0.55 9.46
C ALA A 79 11.64 1.22 9.02
N TYR A 80 12.47 1.58 9.99
CA TYR A 80 13.75 2.25 9.77
C TYR A 80 14.72 1.89 10.89
N ASN A 81 15.98 1.55 10.54
CA ASN A 81 17.04 1.24 11.50
C ASN A 81 16.65 0.16 12.54
N GLY A 82 15.94 -0.89 12.11
CA GLY A 82 15.50 -1.99 12.98
C GLY A 82 14.32 -1.67 13.91
N GLN A 83 13.75 -0.46 13.82
CA GLN A 83 12.60 -0.04 14.62
C GLN A 83 11.40 0.28 13.74
N THR A 84 10.19 0.23 14.32
CA THR A 84 8.96 0.66 13.64
C THR A 84 8.39 1.90 14.32
N TYR A 85 8.01 2.88 13.51
CA TYR A 85 7.55 4.19 13.97
C TYR A 85 6.16 4.49 13.42
N GLN A 86 5.35 5.21 14.20
CA GLN A 86 4.26 5.99 13.63
C GLN A 86 4.85 7.16 12.83
N LYS A 87 4.11 7.65 11.83
CA LYS A 87 4.57 8.72 10.93
C LYS A 87 5.04 9.95 11.71
N GLU A 88 4.25 10.42 12.67
CA GLU A 88 4.55 11.61 13.47
C GLU A 88 5.80 11.40 14.34
N ARG A 89 5.95 10.19 14.90
CA ARG A 89 7.11 9.82 15.72
C ARG A 89 8.37 9.67 14.89
N PHE A 90 8.26 9.14 13.67
CA PHE A 90 9.38 9.07 12.74
C PHE A 90 9.90 10.47 12.44
N TYR A 91 9.02 11.43 12.12
CA TYR A 91 9.45 12.79 11.83
C TYR A 91 10.14 13.47 13.01
N GLN A 92 9.60 13.31 14.22
CA GLN A 92 10.24 13.84 15.43
C GLN A 92 11.61 13.22 15.73
N ALA A 93 11.85 11.97 15.31
CA ALA A 93 13.09 11.28 15.59
C ALA A 93 14.21 11.61 14.59
N VAL A 94 13.86 12.00 13.36
CA VAL A 94 14.82 12.12 12.26
C VAL A 94 14.93 13.53 11.65
N PHE A 95 14.00 14.43 11.95
CA PHE A 95 14.01 15.84 11.53
C PHE A 95 13.97 16.76 12.74
#